data_AF-A0A2A2M1I6-F1
#
_entry.id   AF-A0A2A2M1I6-F1
#
_cell.length_a   1.000
_cell.length_b   1.000
_cell.length_c   1.000
_cell.angle_alpha   90.00
_cell.angle_beta   90.00
_cell.angle_gamma   90.00
#
_symmetry.space_group_name_H-M   'P 1'
#
loop_
_entity.id
_entity.type
_entity.pdbx_description
1 polymer ?
#
loop_
_entity_poly.entity_id
_entity_poly.type
_entity_poly.pdbx_seq_one_letter_code
_entity_poly.pdbx_strand_id
1 'polypeptide(L)'
;MSACSGAKATGDVSLAVCASKAYAAGATTNEKVTCAKCPTGYTCENDKCCPTKEYTCKMQYDAGRFGTNGKHIPNHHYTRYFYSTAYKSCMLFTFYGMAGNSNNFPDYNSCMKFCKP
;
A
#
# COMPACT_ATOMS: atom_id res chain seq x y z
N MET A 1 34.86 1.61 21.37
CA MET A 1 33.73 1.84 20.43
C MET A 1 32.76 0.69 20.63
N SER A 2 31.75 0.84 21.49
CA SER A 2 30.84 -0.27 21.81
C SER A 2 29.70 -0.34 20.79
N ALA A 3 29.67 -1.41 20.00
CA ALA A 3 28.54 -1.75 19.15
C ALA A 3 27.34 -2.16 20.01
N CYS A 4 26.13 -1.75 19.63
CA CYS A 4 24.90 -2.14 20.32
C CYS A 4 24.56 -3.61 20.04
N SER A 5 24.92 -4.51 20.97
CA SER A 5 24.66 -5.97 20.90
C SER A 5 23.20 -6.38 21.15
N GLY A 6 22.21 -5.55 20.81
CA GLY A 6 20.82 -5.75 21.20
C GLY A 6 19.76 -5.25 20.24
N ALA A 7 20.12 -4.80 19.04
CA ALA A 7 19.15 -4.39 18.03
C ALA A 7 18.47 -5.63 17.43
N LYS A 8 17.33 -6.05 17.99
CA LYS A 8 16.40 -6.94 17.28
C LYS A 8 15.84 -6.15 16.10
N ALA A 9 16.00 -6.66 14.88
CA ALA A 9 15.25 -6.19 13.73
C ALA A 9 13.77 -6.23 14.12
N THR A 10 13.13 -5.05 14.22
CA THR A 10 11.69 -4.99 14.40
C THR A 10 11.09 -5.58 13.14
N GLY A 11 10.43 -6.73 13.31
CA GLY A 11 10.04 -7.63 12.23
C GLY A 11 9.28 -6.95 11.11
N ASP A 12 9.31 -7.59 9.95
CA ASP A 12 8.46 -7.27 8.79
C ASP A 12 7.09 -6.81 9.25
N VAL A 13 6.78 -5.53 9.01
CA VAL A 13 5.44 -5.01 9.23
C VAL A 13 4.58 -5.68 8.18
N SER A 14 3.83 -6.73 8.57
CA SER A 14 2.90 -7.40 7.68
C SER A 14 1.69 -6.49 7.46
N LEU A 15 1.81 -5.60 6.48
CA LEU A 15 0.73 -4.72 6.08
C LEU A 15 -0.45 -5.58 5.61
N ALA A 16 -1.68 -5.20 5.97
CA ALA A 16 -2.86 -5.91 5.51
C ALA A 16 -3.02 -5.75 3.98
N VAL A 17 -2.95 -6.88 3.27
CA VAL A 17 -3.10 -6.94 1.81
C VAL A 17 -4.37 -7.71 1.44
N CYS A 18 -5.05 -7.22 0.40
CA CYS A 18 -6.25 -7.81 -0.19
C CYS A 18 -5.93 -8.92 -1.20
N ALA A 19 -6.96 -9.65 -1.64
CA ALA A 19 -6.79 -10.68 -2.68
C ALA A 19 -6.21 -10.09 -3.98
N SER A 20 -6.54 -8.83 -4.28
CA SER A 20 -6.03 -8.04 -5.41
C SER A 20 -4.57 -7.61 -5.30
N LYS A 21 -3.89 -7.91 -4.18
CA LYS A 21 -2.56 -7.39 -3.82
C LYS A 21 -2.50 -5.89 -3.53
N ALA A 22 -3.61 -5.16 -3.64
CA ALA A 22 -3.73 -3.80 -3.12
C ALA A 22 -3.72 -3.81 -1.59
N TYR A 23 -3.30 -2.69 -0.99
CA TYR A 23 -3.41 -2.49 0.45
C TYR A 23 -4.85 -2.32 0.91
N ALA A 24 -5.17 -2.95 2.04
CA ALA A 24 -6.42 -2.70 2.74
C ALA A 24 -6.44 -1.29 3.35
N ALA A 25 -7.63 -0.74 3.59
CA ALA A 25 -7.78 0.55 4.25
C ALA A 25 -7.05 0.55 5.62
N GLY A 26 -6.32 1.64 5.91
CA GLY A 26 -5.58 1.81 7.17
C GLY A 26 -4.27 1.00 7.27
N ALA A 27 -3.99 0.09 6.33
CA ALA A 27 -2.81 -0.76 6.37
C ALA A 27 -1.51 0.06 6.42
N THR A 28 -1.41 1.12 5.62
CA THR A 28 -0.21 1.95 5.53
C THR A 28 -0.15 3.10 6.54
N THR A 29 -1.21 3.32 7.34
CA THR A 29 -1.27 4.38 8.38
C THR A 29 -1.26 3.81 9.80
N ASN A 30 -1.20 2.48 9.96
CA ASN A 30 -1.44 1.77 11.22
C ASN A 30 -2.82 2.06 11.84
N GLU A 31 -3.79 2.47 11.02
CA GLU A 31 -5.16 2.68 11.47
C GLU A 31 -5.93 1.35 11.38
N LYS A 32 -6.55 0.94 12.49
CA LYS A 32 -7.35 -0.28 12.54
C LYS A 32 -8.74 -0.01 11.96
N VAL A 33 -8.94 -0.30 10.68
CA VAL A 33 -10.23 -0.21 10.00
C VAL A 33 -10.93 -1.56 10.05
N THR A 34 -12.19 -1.58 10.50
CA THR A 34 -13.04 -2.79 10.52
C THR A 34 -14.08 -2.75 9.41
N CYS A 35 -14.61 -3.90 9.03
CA CYS A 35 -15.64 -4.00 7.98
C CYS A 35 -16.92 -3.19 8.25
N ALA A 36 -17.22 -2.89 9.52
CA ALA A 36 -18.35 -2.03 9.89
C ALA A 36 -18.15 -0.55 9.49
N LYS A 37 -16.91 -0.14 9.17
CA LYS A 37 -16.53 1.25 8.90
C LYS A 37 -15.64 1.36 7.66
N CYS A 38 -15.87 0.55 6.62
CA CYS A 38 -15.10 0.69 5.38
C CYS A 38 -15.33 2.07 4.75
N PRO A 39 -14.25 2.78 4.37
CA PRO A 39 -14.38 4.07 3.70
C PRO A 39 -14.97 3.93 2.30
N THR A 40 -15.47 5.04 1.74
CA THR A 40 -16.02 5.07 0.37
C THR A 40 -14.99 4.55 -0.64
N GLY A 41 -15.43 3.69 -1.56
CA GLY A 41 -14.55 3.04 -2.54
C GLY A 41 -13.87 1.77 -2.02
N TYR A 42 -14.27 1.26 -0.86
CA TYR A 42 -13.81 -0.01 -0.30
C TYR A 42 -15.00 -0.93 0.03
N THR A 43 -14.78 -2.23 -0.07
CA THR A 43 -15.72 -3.31 0.26
C THR A 43 -15.09 -4.24 1.30
N CYS A 44 -15.92 -4.82 2.17
CA CYS A 44 -15.43 -5.80 3.14
C CYS A 44 -15.15 -7.13 2.45
N GLU A 45 -13.92 -7.62 2.57
CA GLU A 45 -13.47 -8.92 2.07
C GLU A 45 -12.55 -9.57 3.12
N ASN A 46 -12.93 -10.75 3.63
CA ASN A 46 -12.15 -11.49 4.62
C ASN A 46 -11.68 -10.64 5.82
N ASP A 47 -12.62 -9.93 6.46
CA ASP A 47 -12.39 -9.01 7.58
C ASP A 47 -11.46 -7.81 7.28
N LYS A 48 -11.23 -7.51 6.00
CA LYS A 48 -10.45 -6.35 5.54
C LYS A 48 -11.29 -5.46 4.65
N CYS A 49 -11.10 -4.15 4.75
CA CYS A 49 -11.67 -3.22 3.79
C CYS A 49 -10.75 -3.17 2.56
N CYS A 50 -11.18 -3.80 1.49
CA CYS A 50 -10.45 -3.90 0.23
C CYS A 50 -10.97 -2.90 -0.79
N PRO A 51 -10.07 -2.23 -1.53
CA PRO A 51 -10.48 -1.14 -2.41
C PRO A 51 -11.13 -1.68 -3.68
N THR A 52 -12.09 -0.95 -4.24
CA THR A 52 -12.77 -1.31 -5.49
C THR A 52 -11.97 -0.83 -6.70
N LYS A 53 -12.18 -1.48 -7.85
CA LYS A 53 -11.51 -1.11 -9.12
C LYS A 53 -11.96 0.28 -9.61
N GLU A 54 -13.25 0.61 -9.44
CA GLU A 54 -13.84 1.87 -9.87
C GLU A 54 -13.24 3.07 -9.15
N TYR A 55 -12.87 2.86 -7.88
CA TYR A 55 -12.24 3.87 -7.04
C TYR A 55 -10.74 3.93 -7.29
N THR A 56 -10.05 2.80 -7.12
CA THR A 56 -8.59 2.69 -7.16
C THR A 56 -8.00 3.11 -8.50
N CYS A 57 -8.52 2.57 -9.60
CA CYS A 57 -7.88 2.70 -10.91
C CYS A 57 -8.12 4.09 -11.54
N LYS A 58 -8.93 4.95 -10.89
CA LYS A 58 -9.14 6.35 -11.28
C LYS A 58 -8.30 7.32 -10.46
N MET A 59 -7.69 6.88 -9.36
CA MET A 59 -6.84 7.73 -8.54
C MET A 59 -5.46 7.93 -9.19
N GLN A 60 -4.84 9.08 -8.93
CA GLN A 60 -3.42 9.26 -9.22
C GLN A 60 -2.57 8.41 -8.28
N TYR A 61 -1.28 8.25 -8.58
CA TYR A 61 -0.36 7.67 -7.60
C TYR A 61 -0.21 8.62 -6.40
N ASP A 62 0.05 8.05 -5.24
CA ASP A 62 0.40 8.81 -4.04
C ASP A 62 1.62 8.14 -3.39
N ALA A 63 2.74 8.86 -3.41
CA ALA A 63 4.00 8.40 -2.86
C ALA A 63 3.96 8.27 -1.32
N GLY A 64 2.94 8.82 -0.67
CA GLY A 64 2.82 8.83 0.78
C GLY A 64 3.94 9.64 1.43
N ARG A 65 4.34 9.24 2.63
CA ARG A 65 5.41 9.91 3.41
C ARG A 65 6.33 8.91 4.09
N PHE A 66 7.50 9.39 4.48
CA PHE A 66 8.45 8.61 5.28
C PHE A 66 7.89 8.32 6.69
N GLY A 67 8.27 7.16 7.23
CA GLY A 67 8.05 6.77 8.62
C GLY A 67 8.57 7.78 9.65
N THR A 68 7.72 8.41 10.47
CA THR A 68 8.15 9.41 11.48
C THR A 68 8.59 8.81 12.83
N ASN A 69 8.25 7.55 13.11
CA ASN A 69 8.42 6.96 14.45
C ASN A 69 9.66 6.06 14.56
N GLY A 70 10.85 6.57 14.24
CA GLY A 70 12.12 5.84 14.46
C GLY A 70 12.35 4.59 13.60
N LYS A 71 11.41 4.23 12.72
CA LYS A 71 11.60 3.22 11.67
C LYS A 71 12.34 3.83 10.49
N HIS A 72 13.54 4.36 10.74
CA HIS A 72 14.47 4.72 9.66
C HIS A 72 15.02 3.42 9.09
N ILE A 73 14.29 2.79 8.18
CA ILE A 73 14.86 1.71 7.39
C ILE A 73 15.63 2.37 6.25
N PRO A 74 16.96 2.23 6.20
CA PRO A 74 17.72 2.65 5.03
C PRO A 74 17.13 1.91 3.82
N ASN A 75 16.82 2.65 2.75
CA ASN A 75 16.19 2.11 1.51
C ASN A 75 14.71 1.66 1.65
N HIS A 76 13.93 2.24 2.57
CA HIS A 76 12.50 1.92 2.75
C HIS A 76 11.56 2.64 1.78
N HIS A 77 12.03 2.88 0.56
CA HIS A 77 11.19 3.33 -0.53
C HIS A 77 10.91 2.11 -1.42
N TYR A 78 9.63 1.81 -1.58
CA TYR A 78 9.20 0.65 -2.33
C TYR A 78 8.96 1.05 -3.77
N THR A 79 9.59 0.34 -4.70
CA THR A 79 9.17 0.34 -6.10
C THR A 79 7.79 -0.31 -6.18
N ARG A 80 6.80 0.46 -6.64
CA ARG A 80 5.41 0.06 -6.74
C ARG A 80 4.86 0.41 -8.10
N TYR A 81 3.67 -0.11 -8.39
CA TYR A 81 2.96 0.13 -9.62
C TYR A 81 1.62 0.79 -9.34
N PHE A 82 1.27 1.78 -10.16
CA PHE A 82 -0.05 2.41 -10.16
C PHE A 82 -0.62 2.35 -11.58
N TYR A 83 -1.93 2.24 -11.70
CA TYR A 83 -2.58 2.30 -13.00
C TYR A 83 -2.72 3.76 -13.46
N SER A 84 -2.18 4.06 -14.64
CA SER A 84 -2.37 5.35 -15.29
C SER A 84 -3.46 5.23 -16.35
N THR A 85 -4.56 5.95 -16.16
CA THR A 85 -5.68 6.02 -17.12
C THR A 85 -5.26 6.70 -18.43
N ALA A 86 -4.30 7.63 -18.37
CA ALA A 86 -3.77 8.33 -19.54
C ALA A 86 -3.05 7.37 -20.51
N TYR A 87 -2.25 6.45 -19.96
CA TYR A 87 -1.52 5.45 -20.76
C TYR A 87 -2.23 4.09 -20.83
N LYS A 88 -3.36 3.95 -20.12
CA LYS A 88 -4.11 2.69 -19.98
C LYS A 88 -3.22 1.51 -19.54
N SER A 89 -2.23 1.80 -18.70
CA SER A 89 -1.17 0.85 -18.31
C SER A 89 -0.67 1.15 -16.90
N CYS A 90 -0.04 0.15 -16.27
CA CYS A 90 0.57 0.28 -14.96
C CYS A 90 1.99 0.83 -15.05
N MET A 91 2.27 1.88 -14.31
CA MET A 91 3.56 2.57 -14.30
C MET A 91 4.23 2.46 -12.94
N LEU A 92 5.56 2.48 -12.95
CA LEU A 92 6.38 2.45 -11.75
C LEU A 92 6.29 3.79 -11.01
N PHE A 93 6.27 3.73 -9.68
CA PHE A 93 6.49 4.88 -8.81
C PHE A 93 7.16 4.46 -7.51
N THR A 94 7.65 5.45 -6.78
CA THR A 94 8.28 5.26 -5.48
C THR A 94 7.28 5.54 -4.36
N PHE A 95 7.04 4.54 -3.51
CA PHE A 95 6.20 4.67 -2.31
C PHE A 95 7.07 4.74 -1.05
N TYR A 96 6.90 5.77 -0.23
CA TYR A 96 7.73 6.01 0.96
C TYR A 96 7.34 5.21 2.20
N GLY A 97 6.35 4.32 2.07
CA GLY A 97 6.07 3.29 3.06
C GLY A 97 4.98 3.61 4.07
N MET A 98 4.48 4.85 4.13
CA MET A 98 3.36 5.23 4.99
C MET A 98 2.37 6.10 4.24
N ALA A 99 1.08 6.02 4.61
CA ALA A 99 -0.02 6.70 3.93
C ALA A 99 -0.11 6.27 2.46
N GLY A 100 -0.39 7.20 1.54
CA GLY A 100 -0.67 6.86 0.17
C GLY A 100 -2.12 6.43 -0.04
N ASN A 101 -2.45 6.06 -1.27
CA ASN A 101 -3.77 5.57 -1.66
C ASN A 101 -3.71 4.11 -2.16
N SER A 102 -4.88 3.56 -2.52
CA SER A 102 -4.97 2.16 -2.95
C SER A 102 -4.45 1.86 -4.35
N ASN A 103 -4.14 2.87 -5.17
CA ASN A 103 -3.55 2.68 -6.50
C ASN A 103 -2.05 2.41 -6.36
N ASN A 104 -1.74 1.32 -5.66
CA ASN A 104 -0.43 0.95 -5.19
C ASN A 104 -0.34 -0.58 -5.12
N PHE A 105 0.38 -1.15 -6.08
CA PHE A 105 0.53 -2.58 -6.27
C PHE A 105 2.01 -2.99 -6.19
N PRO A 106 2.32 -4.20 -5.70
CA PRO A 106 3.70 -4.67 -5.57
C PRO A 106 4.36 -4.99 -6.92
N ASP A 107 3.57 -5.31 -7.95
CA ASP A 107 4.07 -5.71 -9.26
C ASP A 107 3.13 -5.26 -10.39
N TYR A 108 3.67 -5.22 -11.61
CA TYR A 108 2.91 -4.81 -12.81
C TYR A 108 1.70 -5.71 -13.07
N ASN A 109 1.84 -7.02 -12.87
CA ASN A 109 0.81 -8.00 -13.23
C ASN A 109 -0.42 -7.89 -12.34
N SER A 110 -0.25 -7.72 -11.03
CA SER A 110 -1.35 -7.50 -10.08
C SER A 110 -2.08 -6.19 -10.36
N CYS A 111 -1.34 -5.12 -10.64
CA CYS A 111 -1.91 -3.83 -11.06
C CYS A 111 -2.75 -3.97 -12.34
N MET A 112 -2.18 -4.60 -13.38
CA MET A 112 -2.88 -4.78 -14.64
C MET A 112 -4.10 -5.69 -14.50
N LYS A 113 -3.97 -6.81 -13.78
CA LYS A 113 -5.09 -7.72 -13.52
C LYS A 113 -6.23 -7.06 -12.76
N PHE A 114 -5.91 -6.12 -11.87
CA PHE A 114 -6.93 -5.43 -11.08
C PHE A 114 -7.61 -4.29 -11.85
N CYS A 115 -6.84 -3.50 -12.62
CA CYS A 115 -7.33 -2.28 -13.27
C CYS A 115 -7.69 -2.42 -14.74
N LYS A 116 -7.13 -3.39 -15.46
CA LYS A 116 -7.44 -3.66 -16.86
C LYS A 116 -8.38 -4.88 -16.92
N PRO A 117 -9.64 -4.70 -17.35
CA PRO A 117 -10.56 -5.81 -17.64
C PRO A 117 -10.04 -6.72 -18.76
#